data_AF-X8E354-F1
#
_entry.id   AF-X8E354-F1
#
_cell.length_a   1.000
_cell.length_b   1.000
_cell.length_c   1.000
_cell.angle_alpha   90.00
_cell.angle_beta   90.00
_cell.angle_gamma   90.00
#
_symmetry.space_group_name_H-M   'P 1'
#
loop_
_entity.id
_entity.type
_entity.pdbx_description
1 polymer ?
#
loop_
_entity_poly.entity_id
_entity_poly.type
_entity_poly.pdbx_seq_one_letter_code
_entity_poly.pdbx_strand_id
1 'polypeptide(L)'
;MDRFELRRLDYSLTEDHTALQNAYRQFFKAHCPIETVRAAEPSGFDKNLWERLCAMGATTMAVPESWGGDGATLVDLTLVAEEIGRSLAPVPWIDHVCAARLLARLGAVEADVVSGKQLAALDVQVESGTGARLIPSGSIADQIVVRDRESVVQLTFATRPAKVDNIGRLPMAWVDPAAADTRTVLADGRMGRGITDARLTSGGC
;
A
#
# COMPACT_ATOMS: atom_id res chain seq x y z
N MET A 1 -3.16 40.74 30.16
CA MET A 1 -3.95 39.58 29.73
C MET A 1 -3.42 39.24 28.35
N ASP A 2 -2.44 38.33 28.34
CA ASP A 2 -1.67 38.04 27.14
C ASP A 2 -2.55 37.27 26.15
N ARG A 3 -2.69 37.83 24.97
CA ARG A 3 -3.61 37.37 23.93
C ARG A 3 -2.98 36.10 23.34
N PHE A 4 -3.60 34.95 23.57
CA PHE A 4 -3.21 33.69 22.95
C PHE A 4 -3.20 33.85 21.42
N GLU A 5 -2.05 34.19 20.84
CA GLU A 5 -1.78 33.98 19.43
C GLU A 5 -1.67 32.46 19.23
N LEU A 6 -2.80 31.84 18.89
CA LEU A 6 -2.77 30.59 18.15
C LEU A 6 -1.88 30.84 16.94
N ARG A 7 -0.65 30.28 16.94
CA ARG A 7 0.20 30.23 15.75
C ARG A 7 -0.70 29.76 14.62
N ARG A 8 -0.94 30.64 13.66
CA ARG A 8 -1.77 30.37 12.48
C ARG A 8 -0.99 29.38 11.62
N LEU A 9 -1.12 28.10 11.92
CA LEU A 9 -0.59 27.03 11.08
C LEU A 9 -1.45 27.02 9.81
N ASP A 10 -0.79 27.27 8.69
CA ASP A 10 -1.40 27.18 7.38
C ASP A 10 -1.42 25.71 6.94
N TYR A 11 -2.63 25.15 6.83
CA TYR A 11 -2.87 23.78 6.40
C TYR A 11 -3.45 23.72 4.97
N SER A 12 -3.39 24.85 4.24
CA SER A 12 -3.81 24.86 2.86
C SER A 12 -2.89 23.98 2.00
N LEU A 13 -3.49 23.36 0.98
CA LEU A 13 -2.72 22.62 -0.03
C LEU A 13 -1.98 23.62 -0.90
N THR A 14 -0.75 23.27 -1.29
CA THR A 14 -0.02 23.99 -2.32
C THR A 14 -0.72 23.87 -3.67
N GLU A 15 -0.30 24.67 -4.65
CA GLU A 15 -0.79 24.54 -6.02
C GLU A 15 -0.48 23.16 -6.60
N ASP A 16 0.70 22.60 -6.33
CA ASP A 16 1.10 21.27 -6.77
C ASP A 16 0.24 20.17 -6.12
N HIS A 17 -0.01 20.25 -4.81
CA HIS A 17 -0.93 19.33 -4.12
C HIS A 17 -2.34 19.40 -4.71
N THR A 18 -2.82 20.61 -5.02
CA THR A 18 -4.14 20.82 -5.61
C THR A 18 -4.19 20.25 -7.04
N ALA A 19 -3.13 20.44 -7.82
CA ALA A 19 -3.01 19.89 -9.18
C ALA A 19 -3.00 18.36 -9.15
N LEU A 20 -2.22 17.75 -8.25
CA LEU A 20 -2.16 16.31 -8.01
C LEU A 20 -3.55 15.75 -7.66
N GLN A 21 -4.21 16.31 -6.64
CA GLN A 21 -5.54 15.88 -6.22
C GLN A 21 -6.55 15.99 -7.39
N ASN A 22 -6.52 17.09 -8.14
CA ASN A 22 -7.40 17.28 -9.29
C ASN A 22 -7.13 16.30 -10.43
N ALA A 23 -5.86 15.91 -10.67
CA ALA A 23 -5.51 14.93 -11.67
C ALA A 23 -6.11 13.55 -11.32
N TYR A 24 -5.91 13.08 -10.09
CA TYR A 24 -6.48 11.79 -9.64
C TYR A 24 -8.00 11.81 -9.56
N ARG A 25 -8.60 12.93 -9.13
CA ARG A 25 -10.06 13.12 -9.18
C ARG A 25 -10.61 12.93 -10.59
N GLN A 26 -9.99 13.56 -11.59
CA GLN A 26 -10.40 13.45 -12.99
C GLN A 26 -10.20 12.03 -13.52
N PHE A 27 -9.07 11.40 -13.19
CA PHE A 27 -8.78 10.01 -13.54
C PHE A 27 -9.88 9.06 -13.03
N PHE A 28 -10.20 9.10 -11.73
CA PHE A 28 -11.21 8.20 -11.17
C PHE A 28 -12.61 8.52 -11.66
N LYS A 29 -12.94 9.79 -11.91
CA LYS A 29 -14.20 10.17 -12.55
C LYS A 29 -14.35 9.56 -13.95
N ALA A 30 -13.25 9.46 -14.71
CA ALA A 30 -13.27 8.92 -16.07
C ALA A 30 -13.23 7.38 -16.10
N HIS A 31 -12.52 6.74 -15.17
CA HIS A 31 -12.18 5.32 -15.25
C HIS A 31 -12.82 4.44 -14.16
N CYS A 32 -13.38 5.03 -13.10
CA CYS A 32 -14.04 4.32 -12.01
C CYS A 32 -15.49 4.81 -11.79
N PRO A 33 -16.35 4.80 -12.82
CA PRO A 33 -17.79 4.96 -12.60
C PRO A 33 -18.34 3.78 -11.77
N ILE A 34 -19.55 3.93 -11.23
CA ILE A 34 -20.14 2.95 -10.30
C ILE A 34 -20.30 1.56 -10.93
N GLU A 35 -20.46 1.48 -12.25
CA GLU A 35 -20.51 0.24 -13.02
C GLU A 35 -19.20 -0.54 -12.92
N THR A 36 -18.05 0.13 -12.96
CA THR A 36 -16.73 -0.49 -12.74
C THR A 36 -16.65 -1.09 -11.34
N VAL A 37 -17.09 -0.35 -10.32
CA VAL A 37 -17.09 -0.82 -8.92
C VAL A 37 -17.96 -2.07 -8.77
N ARG A 38 -19.16 -2.07 -9.35
CA ARG A 38 -20.09 -3.22 -9.30
C ARG A 38 -19.56 -4.42 -10.08
N ALA A 39 -18.95 -4.20 -11.24
CA ALA A 39 -18.36 -5.28 -12.04
C ALA A 39 -17.19 -5.96 -11.31
N ALA A 40 -16.45 -5.20 -10.49
CA ALA A 40 -15.35 -5.72 -9.68
C ALA A 40 -15.81 -6.40 -8.39
N GLU A 41 -17.08 -6.28 -7.96
CA GLU A 41 -17.57 -6.85 -6.68
C GLU A 41 -17.25 -8.35 -6.50
N PRO A 42 -17.41 -9.23 -7.52
CA PRO A 42 -17.12 -10.65 -7.37
C PRO A 42 -15.64 -10.94 -7.05
N SER A 43 -14.69 -10.19 -7.62
CA SER A 43 -13.25 -10.35 -7.37
C SER A 43 -12.74 -9.47 -6.22
N GLY A 44 -13.40 -8.34 -5.95
CA GLY A 44 -12.90 -7.25 -5.12
C GLY A 44 -11.83 -6.38 -5.79
N PHE A 45 -11.56 -6.61 -7.08
CA PHE A 45 -10.41 -6.06 -7.78
C PHE A 45 -10.68 -5.86 -9.27
N ASP A 46 -10.50 -4.63 -9.74
CA ASP A 46 -10.50 -4.32 -11.16
C ASP A 46 -9.07 -4.20 -11.71
N LYS A 47 -8.65 -5.20 -12.48
CA LYS A 47 -7.31 -5.25 -13.07
C LYS A 47 -7.07 -4.14 -14.10
N ASN A 48 -8.09 -3.75 -14.87
CA ASN A 48 -7.91 -2.72 -15.90
C ASN A 48 -7.71 -1.34 -15.27
N LEU A 49 -8.49 -1.03 -14.24
CA LEU A 49 -8.34 0.18 -13.44
C LEU A 49 -6.98 0.21 -12.75
N TRP A 50 -6.52 -0.92 -12.21
CA TRP A 50 -5.18 -1.06 -11.64
C TRP A 50 -4.09 -0.73 -12.65
N GLU A 51 -4.11 -1.34 -13.83
CA GLU A 51 -3.12 -1.10 -14.89
C GLU A 51 -3.11 0.38 -15.33
N ARG A 52 -4.28 1.00 -15.46
CA ARG A 52 -4.39 2.45 -15.76
C ARG A 52 -3.82 3.32 -14.65
N LEU A 53 -4.08 2.95 -13.40
CA LEU A 53 -3.62 3.69 -12.23
C LEU A 53 -2.09 3.60 -12.09
N CYS A 54 -1.51 2.43 -12.39
CA CYS A 54 -0.06 2.24 -12.46
C CYS A 54 0.55 3.06 -13.60
N ALA A 55 -0.08 3.05 -14.79
CA ALA A 55 0.38 3.84 -15.94
C ALA A 55 0.32 5.37 -15.70
N MET A 56 -0.55 5.83 -14.79
CA MET A 56 -0.60 7.23 -14.35
C MET A 56 0.56 7.60 -13.40
N GLY A 57 1.28 6.61 -12.85
CA GLY A 57 2.40 6.81 -11.90
C GLY A 57 2.02 6.63 -10.43
N ALA A 58 0.81 6.14 -10.12
CA ALA A 58 0.38 6.08 -8.71
C ALA A 58 1.24 5.14 -7.84
N THR A 59 1.79 4.06 -8.40
CA THR A 59 2.60 3.11 -7.63
C THR A 59 4.05 3.59 -7.45
N THR A 60 4.60 4.27 -8.46
CA THR A 60 5.98 4.79 -8.45
C THR A 60 6.14 5.92 -7.45
N MET A 61 5.10 6.74 -7.23
CA MET A 61 5.07 7.80 -6.21
C MET A 61 5.53 7.35 -4.82
N ALA A 62 5.19 6.11 -4.42
CA ALA A 62 5.46 5.64 -3.08
C ALA A 62 6.93 5.28 -2.83
N VAL A 63 7.72 5.09 -3.89
CA VAL A 63 9.06 4.51 -3.84
C VAL A 63 10.12 5.60 -4.09
N PRO A 64 11.29 5.58 -3.41
CA PRO A 64 12.36 6.54 -3.69
C PRO A 64 12.93 6.42 -5.11
N GLU A 65 13.47 7.52 -5.64
CA GLU A 65 14.12 7.58 -6.97
C GLU A 65 15.26 6.56 -7.14
N SER A 66 15.98 6.24 -6.06
CA SER A 66 17.06 5.23 -6.07
C SER A 66 16.58 3.82 -6.47
N TRP A 67 15.29 3.57 -6.38
CA TRP A 67 14.62 2.33 -6.77
C TRP A 67 13.72 2.51 -8.01
N GLY A 68 13.82 3.64 -8.71
CA GLY A 68 13.02 3.95 -9.89
C GLY A 68 11.60 4.44 -9.61
N GLY A 69 11.32 4.94 -8.40
CA GLY A 69 10.08 5.64 -8.09
C GLY A 69 10.21 7.17 -8.16
N ASP A 70 9.16 7.89 -7.74
CA ASP A 70 9.10 9.36 -7.84
C ASP A 70 9.33 10.08 -6.50
N GLY A 71 9.52 9.33 -5.41
CA GLY A 71 9.88 9.89 -4.11
C GLY A 71 8.85 10.85 -3.50
N ALA A 72 7.56 10.68 -3.81
CA ALA A 72 6.50 11.55 -3.34
C ALA A 72 6.37 11.55 -1.81
N THR A 73 5.89 12.66 -1.26
CA THR A 73 5.70 12.80 0.19
C THR A 73 4.50 12.00 0.68
N LEU A 74 4.38 11.80 1.99
CA LEU A 74 3.17 11.19 2.55
C LEU A 74 1.93 12.05 2.31
N VAL A 75 2.06 13.38 2.23
CA VAL A 75 0.94 14.28 1.92
C VAL A 75 0.43 14.00 0.50
N ASP A 76 1.33 13.89 -0.47
CA ASP A 76 0.97 13.54 -1.86
C ASP A 76 0.23 12.20 -1.93
N LEU A 77 0.76 11.17 -1.26
CA LEU A 77 0.14 9.84 -1.23
C LEU A 77 -1.24 9.86 -0.54
N THR A 78 -1.41 10.67 0.51
CA THR A 78 -2.70 10.86 1.18
C THR A 78 -3.72 11.49 0.24
N LEU A 79 -3.34 12.48 -0.58
CA LEU A 79 -4.25 13.09 -1.55
C LEU A 79 -4.71 12.09 -2.62
N VAL A 80 -3.84 11.19 -3.05
CA VAL A 80 -4.21 10.08 -3.95
C VAL A 80 -5.16 9.10 -3.24
N ALA A 81 -4.87 8.74 -1.99
CA ALA A 81 -5.72 7.85 -1.18
C ALA A 81 -7.13 8.44 -0.95
N GLU A 82 -7.25 9.76 -0.76
CA GLU A 82 -8.54 10.44 -0.64
C GLU A 82 -9.40 10.26 -1.89
N GLU A 83 -8.83 10.42 -3.08
CA GLU A 83 -9.57 10.30 -4.33
C GLU A 83 -9.91 8.82 -4.65
N ILE A 84 -9.02 7.87 -4.30
CA ILE A 84 -9.32 6.42 -4.34
C ILE A 84 -10.55 6.09 -3.48
N GLY A 85 -10.56 6.58 -2.25
CA GLY A 85 -11.68 6.36 -1.31
C GLY A 85 -12.95 7.04 -1.80
N ARG A 86 -12.86 8.26 -2.34
CA ARG A 86 -13.99 9.03 -2.89
C ARG A 86 -14.68 8.31 -4.04
N SER A 87 -13.93 7.59 -4.88
CA SER A 87 -14.49 6.85 -6.01
C SER A 87 -14.82 5.38 -5.70
N LEU A 88 -14.59 4.92 -4.47
CA LEU A 88 -14.69 3.50 -4.09
C LEU A 88 -13.87 2.61 -5.04
N ALA A 89 -12.68 3.07 -5.45
CA ALA A 89 -11.92 2.39 -6.48
C ALA A 89 -11.53 0.96 -6.04
N PRO A 90 -11.91 -0.10 -6.79
CA PRO A 90 -11.62 -1.49 -6.44
C PRO A 90 -10.17 -1.85 -6.80
N VAL A 91 -9.21 -1.18 -6.15
CA VAL A 91 -7.77 -1.36 -6.34
C VAL A 91 -7.06 -1.44 -4.99
N PRO A 92 -6.09 -2.37 -4.81
CA PRO A 92 -5.39 -2.57 -3.54
C PRO A 92 -4.25 -1.55 -3.32
N TRP A 93 -4.43 -0.30 -3.77
CA TRP A 93 -3.33 0.64 -3.90
C TRP A 93 -2.67 0.98 -2.58
N ILE A 94 -3.45 1.22 -1.51
CA ILE A 94 -2.92 1.54 -0.18
C ILE A 94 -2.05 0.39 0.37
N ASP A 95 -2.53 -0.85 0.21
CA ASP A 95 -1.81 -2.05 0.66
C ASP A 95 -0.49 -2.20 -0.13
N HIS A 96 -0.58 -2.03 -1.45
CA HIS A 96 0.57 -2.08 -2.35
C HIS A 96 1.63 -1.03 -2.04
N VAL A 97 1.27 0.24 -1.88
CA VAL A 97 2.24 1.31 -1.60
C VAL A 97 2.88 1.17 -0.23
N CYS A 98 2.15 0.67 0.76
CA CYS A 98 2.71 0.36 2.07
C CYS A 98 3.74 -0.77 1.98
N ALA A 99 3.41 -1.86 1.26
CA ALA A 99 4.33 -2.97 1.03
C ALA A 99 5.58 -2.53 0.24
N ALA A 100 5.41 -1.80 -0.86
CA ALA A 100 6.49 -1.30 -1.70
C ALA A 100 7.44 -0.37 -0.92
N ARG A 101 6.91 0.49 -0.06
CA ARG A 101 7.71 1.36 0.83
C ARG A 101 8.53 0.57 1.84
N LEU A 102 7.92 -0.46 2.44
CA LEU A 102 8.63 -1.34 3.37
C LEU A 102 9.75 -2.10 2.65
N LEU A 103 9.46 -2.68 1.49
CA LEU A 103 10.44 -3.38 0.66
C LEU A 103 11.60 -2.44 0.27
N ALA A 104 11.32 -1.19 -0.12
CA ALA A 104 12.35 -0.22 -0.48
C ALA A 104 13.26 0.13 0.71
N ARG A 105 12.67 0.30 1.90
CA ARG A 105 13.41 0.54 3.15
C ARG A 105 14.28 -0.66 3.57
N LEU A 106 13.88 -1.86 3.18
CA LEU A 106 14.61 -3.10 3.43
C LEU A 106 15.62 -3.44 2.33
N GLY A 107 15.67 -2.64 1.26
CA GLY A 107 16.53 -2.90 0.11
C GLY A 107 16.12 -4.11 -0.74
N ALA A 108 14.84 -4.46 -0.72
CA ALA A 108 14.27 -5.65 -1.33
C ALA A 108 13.16 -5.36 -2.35
N VAL A 109 12.92 -4.09 -2.71
CA VAL A 109 11.89 -3.76 -3.70
C VAL A 109 12.36 -4.09 -5.11
N GLU A 110 11.49 -4.71 -5.89
CA GLU A 110 11.75 -5.10 -7.28
C GLU A 110 11.06 -4.15 -8.26
N ALA A 111 11.64 -3.97 -9.46
CA ALA A 111 11.10 -3.05 -10.48
C ALA A 111 9.65 -3.37 -10.90
N ASP A 112 9.28 -4.65 -10.92
CA ASP A 112 7.90 -5.08 -11.22
C ASP A 112 6.91 -4.67 -10.10
N VAL A 113 7.36 -4.60 -8.84
CA VAL A 113 6.54 -4.05 -7.74
C VAL A 113 6.45 -2.53 -7.87
N VAL A 114 7.57 -1.83 -8.14
CA VAL A 114 7.58 -0.36 -8.29
C VAL A 114 6.63 0.10 -9.40
N SER A 115 6.62 -0.60 -10.54
CA SER A 115 5.74 -0.30 -11.68
C SER A 115 4.30 -0.80 -11.52
N GLY A 116 4.00 -1.56 -10.45
CA GLY A 116 2.68 -2.16 -10.22
C GLY A 116 2.35 -3.37 -11.13
N LYS A 117 3.32 -3.86 -11.92
CA LYS A 117 3.17 -5.09 -12.72
C LYS A 117 3.02 -6.34 -11.84
N GLN A 118 3.71 -6.35 -10.70
CA GLN A 118 3.47 -7.29 -9.60
C GLN A 118 2.84 -6.57 -8.42
N LEU A 119 1.84 -7.20 -7.81
CA LEU A 119 1.16 -6.70 -6.61
C LEU A 119 1.87 -7.18 -5.35
N ALA A 120 2.33 -6.25 -4.52
CA ALA A 120 2.73 -6.54 -3.15
C ALA A 120 1.57 -6.29 -2.17
N ALA A 121 1.44 -7.14 -1.15
CA ALA A 121 0.53 -6.94 -0.02
C ALA A 121 1.32 -6.92 1.29
N LEU A 122 0.79 -6.23 2.30
CA LEU A 122 1.38 -6.12 3.62
C LEU A 122 0.44 -6.71 4.68
N ASP A 123 0.98 -7.60 5.51
CA ASP A 123 0.34 -7.93 6.77
C ASP A 123 0.56 -6.80 7.78
N VAL A 124 -0.51 -6.07 8.08
CA VAL A 124 -0.51 -4.97 9.06
C VAL A 124 -0.53 -5.46 10.51
N GLN A 125 -0.61 -6.77 10.75
CA GLN A 125 -0.56 -7.31 12.11
C GLN A 125 0.82 -7.06 12.73
N VAL A 126 0.80 -6.25 13.79
CA VAL A 126 2.01 -5.93 14.58
C VAL A 126 2.36 -7.09 15.51
N GLU A 127 1.35 -7.82 15.98
CA GLU A 127 1.53 -8.99 16.83
C GLU A 127 1.87 -10.21 15.98
N SER A 128 2.93 -10.91 16.39
CA SER A 128 3.37 -12.12 15.69
C SER A 128 2.56 -13.32 16.14
N GLY A 129 1.46 -13.59 15.43
CA GLY A 129 0.72 -14.84 15.54
C GLY A 129 1.35 -15.97 14.74
N THR A 130 1.23 -17.20 15.21
CA THR A 130 1.48 -18.41 14.41
C THR A 130 0.24 -18.79 13.62
N GLY A 131 0.41 -19.27 12.38
CA GLY A 131 -0.67 -19.81 11.55
C GLY A 131 -1.26 -18.79 10.57
N ALA A 132 -2.45 -19.11 10.07
CA ALA A 132 -3.12 -18.37 9.02
C ALA A 132 -3.56 -16.96 9.46
N ARG A 133 -3.35 -15.99 8.57
CA ARG A 133 -3.64 -14.57 8.78
C ARG A 133 -4.50 -14.05 7.64
N LEU A 134 -5.40 -13.13 7.94
CA LEU A 134 -6.27 -12.55 6.93
C LEU A 134 -5.58 -11.33 6.29
N ILE A 135 -5.16 -11.48 5.02
CA ILE A 135 -4.44 -10.44 4.27
C ILE A 135 -5.40 -9.70 3.34
N PRO A 136 -5.50 -8.36 3.39
CA PRO A 136 -6.49 -7.59 2.63
C PRO A 136 -6.48 -7.83 1.12
N SER A 137 -5.30 -7.97 0.52
CA SER A 137 -5.11 -8.23 -0.92
C SER A 137 -4.54 -9.61 -1.22
N GLY A 138 -4.66 -10.54 -0.27
CA GLY A 138 -3.97 -11.83 -0.32
C GLY A 138 -4.34 -12.72 -1.50
N SER A 139 -5.55 -12.59 -2.07
CA SER A 139 -5.97 -13.44 -3.21
C SER A 139 -5.47 -12.94 -4.57
N ILE A 140 -4.91 -11.73 -4.62
CA ILE A 140 -4.43 -11.09 -5.86
C ILE A 140 -2.96 -10.71 -5.83
N ALA A 141 -2.33 -10.69 -4.64
CA ALA A 141 -0.93 -10.35 -4.48
C ALA A 141 0.00 -11.42 -5.09
N ASP A 142 1.07 -10.94 -5.70
CA ASP A 142 2.21 -11.74 -6.16
C ASP A 142 3.24 -11.93 -5.04
N GLN A 143 3.37 -10.93 -4.18
CA GLN A 143 4.28 -10.92 -3.05
C GLN A 143 3.52 -10.51 -1.78
N ILE A 144 3.74 -11.22 -0.68
CA ILE A 144 3.13 -10.88 0.61
C ILE A 144 4.23 -10.67 1.64
N VAL A 145 4.32 -9.46 2.18
CA VAL A 145 5.27 -9.12 3.24
C VAL A 145 4.58 -9.29 4.58
N VAL A 146 5.13 -10.15 5.43
CA VAL A 146 4.57 -10.40 6.77
C VAL A 146 5.62 -10.27 7.86
N ARG A 147 5.18 -9.91 9.06
CA ARG A 147 6.02 -10.02 10.26
C ARG A 147 5.86 -11.40 10.88
N ASP A 148 6.90 -12.23 10.81
CA ASP A 148 6.94 -13.52 11.49
C ASP A 148 7.91 -13.46 12.67
N ARG A 149 7.34 -13.31 13.88
CA ARG A 149 8.07 -13.10 15.14
C ARG A 149 8.96 -11.86 15.07
N GLU A 150 10.27 -12.05 15.09
CA GLU A 150 11.26 -10.97 15.03
C GLU A 150 11.72 -10.67 13.59
N SER A 151 11.22 -11.42 12.61
CA SER A 151 11.63 -11.30 11.22
C SER A 151 10.56 -10.62 10.38
N VAL A 152 10.98 -9.85 9.38
CA VAL A 152 10.14 -9.47 8.25
C VAL A 152 10.45 -10.43 7.12
N VAL A 153 9.42 -11.07 6.58
CA VAL A 153 9.57 -12.09 5.55
C VAL A 153 8.69 -11.78 4.34
N GLN A 154 9.23 -12.03 3.17
CA GLN A 154 8.52 -12.01 1.90
C GLN A 154 8.09 -13.43 1.56
N LEU A 155 6.83 -13.58 1.20
CA LEU A 155 6.21 -14.83 0.79
C LEU A 155 5.82 -14.74 -0.67
N THR A 156 6.02 -15.82 -1.42
CA THR A 156 5.43 -16.00 -2.75
C THR A 156 4.77 -17.37 -2.84
N PHE A 157 3.76 -17.44 -3.71
CA PHE A 157 2.94 -18.63 -3.92
C PHE A 157 2.84 -18.91 -5.42
N ALA A 158 3.12 -20.14 -5.83
CA ALA A 158 2.91 -20.62 -7.20
C ALA A 158 1.42 -20.61 -7.56
N THR A 159 0.55 -20.90 -6.58
CA THR A 159 -0.90 -20.72 -6.68
C THR A 159 -1.35 -19.75 -5.60
N ARG A 160 -1.94 -18.61 -6.02
CA ARG A 160 -2.39 -17.59 -5.07
C ARG A 160 -3.42 -18.13 -4.07
N PRO A 161 -3.37 -17.70 -2.80
CA PRO A 161 -4.38 -18.02 -1.80
C PRO A 161 -5.82 -17.73 -2.29
N ALA A 162 -6.77 -18.60 -1.92
CA ALA A 162 -8.16 -18.45 -2.33
C ALA A 162 -8.81 -17.23 -1.66
N LYS A 163 -9.62 -16.48 -2.44
CA LYS A 163 -10.42 -15.37 -1.93
C LYS A 163 -11.38 -15.86 -0.84
N VAL A 164 -11.50 -15.11 0.25
CA VAL A 164 -12.53 -15.28 1.27
C VAL A 164 -13.58 -14.17 1.20
N ASP A 165 -14.83 -14.55 1.35
CA ASP A 165 -15.94 -13.59 1.39
C ASP A 165 -15.85 -12.68 2.63
N ASN A 166 -16.16 -11.41 2.40
CA ASN A 166 -16.18 -10.37 3.43
C ASN A 166 -17.18 -9.27 3.03
N ILE A 167 -17.62 -8.49 4.00
CA ILE A 167 -18.64 -7.44 3.81
C ILE A 167 -18.18 -6.38 2.79
N GLY A 168 -16.87 -6.07 2.78
CA GLY A 168 -16.29 -5.09 1.85
C GLY A 168 -16.00 -5.63 0.46
N ARG A 169 -16.27 -6.92 0.21
CA ARG A 169 -15.98 -7.64 -1.04
C ARG A 169 -14.51 -7.60 -1.49
N LEU A 170 -13.61 -7.20 -0.59
CA LEU A 170 -12.18 -7.08 -0.82
C LEU A 170 -11.56 -8.42 -1.26
N PRO A 171 -10.43 -8.40 -1.98
CA PRO A 171 -9.70 -9.60 -2.43
C PRO A 171 -8.88 -10.22 -1.28
N MET A 172 -9.52 -10.42 -0.14
CA MET A 172 -8.88 -10.94 1.07
C MET A 172 -8.62 -12.43 0.92
N ALA A 173 -7.56 -12.93 1.55
CA ALA A 173 -7.32 -14.36 1.68
C ALA A 173 -6.74 -14.72 3.05
N TRP A 174 -7.04 -15.93 3.51
CA TRP A 174 -6.30 -16.55 4.60
C TRP A 174 -4.96 -17.05 4.08
N VAL A 175 -3.87 -16.52 4.64
CA VAL A 175 -2.50 -16.82 4.24
C VAL A 175 -1.79 -17.43 5.43
N ASP A 176 -1.37 -18.69 5.30
CA ASP A 176 -0.45 -19.32 6.24
C ASP A 176 0.99 -19.13 5.72
N PRO A 177 1.86 -18.40 6.43
CA PRO A 177 3.26 -18.25 6.04
C PRO A 177 4.01 -19.58 5.90
N ALA A 178 3.58 -20.64 6.58
CA ALA A 178 4.17 -21.97 6.48
C ALA A 178 3.79 -22.70 5.18
N ALA A 179 2.75 -22.25 4.49
CA ALA A 179 2.29 -22.82 3.22
C ALA A 179 2.87 -22.10 1.98
N ALA A 180 3.74 -21.11 2.17
CA ALA A 180 4.36 -20.38 1.07
C ALA A 180 5.36 -21.26 0.30
N ASP A 181 5.36 -21.16 -1.03
CA ASP A 181 6.32 -21.86 -1.88
C ASP A 181 7.74 -21.28 -1.72
N THR A 182 7.84 -19.97 -1.55
CA THR A 182 9.10 -19.30 -1.18
C THR A 182 8.88 -18.41 0.04
N ARG A 183 9.84 -18.47 0.96
CA ARG A 183 9.90 -17.63 2.15
C ARG A 183 11.28 -17.02 2.29
N THR A 184 11.39 -15.72 2.02
CA THR A 184 12.66 -14.98 2.08
C THR A 184 12.67 -14.08 3.31
N VAL A 185 13.69 -14.19 4.15
CA VAL A 185 13.87 -13.28 5.29
C VAL A 185 14.47 -11.97 4.77
N LEU A 186 13.76 -10.87 4.93
CA LEU A 186 14.19 -9.53 4.50
C LEU A 186 14.94 -8.79 5.61
N ALA A 187 14.56 -9.03 6.86
CA ALA A 187 15.23 -8.48 8.05
C ALA A 187 14.98 -9.38 9.26
N ASP A 188 15.94 -9.41 10.19
CA ASP A 188 15.89 -10.16 11.44
C ASP A 188 16.12 -9.28 12.69
N GLY A 189 15.82 -9.83 13.87
CA GLY A 189 16.18 -9.27 15.18
C GLY A 189 15.83 -7.79 15.40
N ARG A 190 16.85 -6.98 15.72
CA ARG A 190 16.72 -5.55 16.06
C ARG A 190 16.24 -4.69 14.88
N MET A 191 16.56 -5.08 13.64
CA MET A 191 16.08 -4.39 12.43
C MET A 191 14.57 -4.61 12.23
N GLY A 192 14.08 -5.83 12.48
CA GLY A 192 12.64 -6.13 12.47
C GLY A 192 11.85 -5.38 13.56
N ARG A 193 12.45 -5.17 14.74
CA ARG A 193 11.85 -4.32 15.80
C ARG A 193 11.85 -2.84 15.44
N GLY A 194 12.98 -2.31 14.93
CA GLY A 194 13.14 -0.89 14.59
C GLY A 194 12.21 -0.37 13.49
N ILE A 195 11.69 -1.24 12.63
CA ILE A 195 10.66 -0.88 11.63
C ILE A 195 9.32 -0.54 12.30
N THR A 196 9.00 -1.20 13.41
CA THR A 196 7.80 -0.89 14.23
C THR A 196 8.06 0.09 15.36
N ASP A 197 9.31 0.19 15.83
CA ASP A 197 9.76 1.04 16.95
C ASP A 197 10.46 2.32 16.47
N ALA A 198 10.35 2.70 15.19
CA ALA A 198 10.77 4.00 14.70
C ALA A 198 9.90 5.09 15.33
N ARG A 199 10.21 5.39 16.60
CA ARG A 199 9.71 6.51 17.36
C ARG A 199 9.86 7.74 16.50
N LEU A 200 8.84 8.59 16.59
CA LEU A 200 8.70 9.94 16.07
C LEU A 200 9.78 10.90 16.62
N THR A 201 11.05 10.50 16.63
CA THR A 201 12.19 11.28 17.08
C THR A 201 13.12 11.51 15.89
N SER A 202 12.63 12.23 14.90
CA SER A 202 13.45 13.19 14.15
C SER A 202 12.79 14.57 14.29
N GLY A 203 12.70 15.02 15.54
CA GLY A 203 12.73 16.43 15.88
C GLY A 203 14.17 16.77 16.29
N GLY A 204 14.70 17.87 15.75
CA GLY A 204 16.05 18.40 16.01
C GLY A 204 16.89 18.34 14.73
N CYS A 205 17.28 19.45 14.10
CA CYS A 205 17.36 20.84 14.54
C CYS A 205 17.21 21.77 13.33
#